data_AF-A0AAD5XBV0-F1
#
_entry.id   AF-A0AAD5XBV0-F1
#
_cell.length_a   1.000
_cell.length_b   1.000
_cell.length_c   1.000
_cell.angle_alpha   90.00
_cell.angle_beta   90.00
_cell.angle_gamma   90.00
#
_symmetry.space_group_name_H-M   'P 1'
#
loop_
_entity.id
_entity.type
_entity.pdbx_description
1 polymer ?
#
loop_
_entity_poly.entity_id
_entity_poly.type
_entity_poly.pdbx_seq_one_letter_code
_entity_poly.pdbx_strand_id
1 'polypeptide(L)'
;MAIKKRPGGLKKATAEKNTETPKSGERLNTATKTNETQDSLDSETITVALSVSNNSNVNGDHDDENDESEAKQIQQTQEMLAMALAKLAEANEVNETESIDATDEAAALLRGVVHESDRILRVHFAQQENSNSNDNGSSNNFLPPAFHLAYGEALLRLALLMDTDSDAETEAENGPIAFLDAAVSRFETGLEVANASKDIWMLNEAIARALIHKANILIVQDPTVPSSIIDPIISSAHTHISAILKTLGNSDLNQSLESILLLVKHADIRQQVHPEAAKRCVNIARLDIVALLKFNDLHVPSLIALAQTYMTAANDLLDAAESTGNLDDMDEDDSKNEKIDFKVVSKLLEEALKYTTKAQIASGSTYESGKNVTLQLLLGEIYVNKANLLDENENEDEANKFYKLAVSCFKAVETVDAAALPDAFDSFLRDWESEIQ
;
A
#
# COMPACT_ATOMS: atom_id res chain seq x y z
N MET A 1 12.14 43.55 -11.75
CA MET A 1 12.23 42.31 -10.94
C MET A 1 11.73 41.18 -11.82
N ALA A 2 12.57 40.18 -12.08
CA ALA A 2 12.13 38.99 -12.79
C ALA A 2 11.16 38.23 -11.88
N ILE A 3 10.04 37.75 -12.44
CA ILE A 3 9.10 36.89 -11.72
C ILE A 3 9.84 35.58 -11.43
N LYS A 4 10.14 35.32 -10.15
CA LYS A 4 10.79 34.10 -9.69
C LYS A 4 9.92 32.90 -10.08
N LYS A 5 10.46 31.97 -10.89
CA LYS A 5 9.81 30.68 -11.11
C LYS A 5 9.87 29.91 -9.79
N ARG A 6 8.71 29.59 -9.24
CA ARG A 6 8.58 28.88 -7.97
C ARG A 6 8.81 27.39 -8.21
N PRO A 7 9.57 26.69 -7.36
CA PRO A 7 9.59 25.23 -7.36
C PRO A 7 8.18 24.72 -7.00
N GLY A 8 7.52 24.04 -7.93
CA GLY A 8 6.26 23.35 -7.65
C GLY A 8 6.48 22.16 -6.73
N GLY A 9 5.46 21.76 -5.97
CA GLY A 9 5.48 20.52 -5.19
C GLY A 9 5.73 19.28 -6.08
N LEU A 10 6.14 18.16 -5.48
CA LEU A 10 6.61 16.97 -6.21
C LEU A 10 5.59 16.44 -7.24
N LYS A 11 4.30 16.47 -6.90
CA LYS A 11 3.19 16.06 -7.77
C LYS A 11 3.10 16.88 -9.07
N LYS A 12 3.53 18.15 -9.06
CA LYS A 12 3.46 19.03 -10.23
C LYS A 12 4.62 18.81 -11.20
N ALA A 13 5.82 18.59 -10.67
CA ALA A 13 7.00 18.31 -11.50
C ALA A 13 6.87 17.00 -12.28
N THR A 14 6.17 16.00 -11.75
CA THR A 14 5.86 14.76 -12.47
C THR A 14 4.72 14.93 -13.50
N ALA A 15 3.75 15.82 -13.24
CA ALA A 15 2.64 16.10 -14.18
C ALA A 15 3.06 16.93 -15.40
N GLU A 16 3.99 17.88 -15.26
CA GLU A 16 4.46 18.74 -16.37
C GLU A 16 5.24 17.96 -17.44
N LYS A 17 5.87 16.82 -17.10
CA LYS A 17 6.57 15.96 -18.06
C LYS A 17 5.61 15.22 -19.03
N ASN A 18 4.32 15.15 -18.71
CA ASN A 18 3.31 14.36 -19.43
C ASN A 18 2.33 15.19 -20.29
N THR A 19 2.47 16.52 -20.35
CA THR A 19 1.49 17.42 -21.01
C THR A 19 1.96 18.02 -22.34
N GLU A 20 2.75 17.29 -23.14
CA GLU A 20 2.87 17.62 -24.57
C GLU A 20 1.61 17.18 -25.33
N THR A 21 0.82 18.15 -25.79
CA THR A 21 -0.46 17.92 -26.47
C THR A 21 -0.23 17.40 -27.90
N PRO A 22 -0.79 16.24 -28.32
CA PRO A 22 -0.70 15.80 -29.70
C PRO A 22 -1.65 16.61 -30.58
N LYS A 23 -1.13 17.13 -31.70
CA LYS A 23 -1.93 17.80 -32.74
C LYS A 23 -2.93 16.81 -33.33
N SER A 24 -4.19 17.22 -33.41
CA SER A 24 -5.34 16.41 -33.82
C SER A 24 -5.15 15.77 -35.20
N GLY A 25 -5.41 14.46 -35.31
CA GLY A 25 -5.56 13.83 -36.62
C GLY A 25 -5.28 12.34 -36.75
N GLU A 26 -5.13 11.58 -35.67
CA GLU A 26 -4.96 10.12 -35.76
C GLU A 26 -5.75 9.42 -34.64
N ARG A 27 -6.49 8.38 -35.00
CA ARG A 27 -7.18 7.49 -34.05
C ARG A 27 -6.11 6.77 -33.24
N LEU A 28 -5.82 7.27 -32.05
CA LEU A 28 -4.95 6.60 -31.09
C LEU A 28 -5.73 5.52 -30.33
N ASN A 29 -5.27 4.27 -30.48
CA ASN A 29 -5.30 3.31 -29.38
C ASN A 29 -4.35 3.84 -28.30
N THR A 30 -4.87 4.58 -27.33
CA THR A 30 -4.11 5.01 -26.16
C THR A 30 -3.97 3.83 -25.20
N ALA A 31 -2.86 3.11 -25.32
CA ALA A 31 -2.24 2.46 -24.19
C ALA A 31 -1.80 3.59 -23.23
N THR A 32 -2.50 3.72 -22.11
CA THR A 32 -2.14 4.63 -21.04
C THR A 32 -0.82 4.15 -20.46
N LYS A 33 0.30 4.73 -20.88
CA LYS A 33 1.55 4.64 -20.13
C LYS A 33 1.33 5.36 -18.81
N THR A 34 0.94 4.62 -17.79
CA THR A 34 1.18 5.00 -16.41
C THR A 34 2.68 5.19 -16.27
N ASN A 35 3.12 6.42 -16.00
CA ASN A 35 4.43 6.61 -15.39
C ASN A 35 4.35 5.88 -14.05
N GLU A 36 4.87 4.66 -14.03
CA GLU A 36 5.32 4.02 -12.81
C GLU A 36 6.44 4.91 -12.28
N THR A 37 6.05 5.92 -11.49
CA THR A 37 6.93 6.40 -10.44
C THR A 37 7.25 5.15 -9.66
N GLN A 38 8.51 4.77 -9.72
CA GLN A 38 9.13 3.71 -8.95
C GLN A 38 9.04 4.15 -7.47
N ASP A 39 7.83 4.16 -6.92
CA ASP A 39 7.56 4.21 -5.49
C ASP A 39 7.97 2.83 -4.96
N SER A 40 9.29 2.60 -4.94
CA SER A 40 9.89 1.64 -4.04
C SER A 40 9.70 2.21 -2.62
N LEU A 41 8.46 2.11 -2.12
CA LEU A 41 8.33 1.61 -0.76
C LEU A 41 9.06 0.28 -0.82
N ASP A 42 10.27 0.28 -0.26
CA ASP A 42 11.14 -0.87 -0.14
C ASP A 42 10.28 -2.12 -0.08
N SER A 43 10.39 -2.95 -1.13
CA SER A 43 9.89 -4.31 -1.13
C SER A 43 10.69 -5.03 -0.03
N GLU A 44 10.36 -4.76 1.23
CA GLU A 44 10.46 -5.74 2.28
C GLU A 44 9.57 -6.86 1.81
N THR A 45 10.20 -7.74 1.04
CA THR A 45 9.73 -9.05 0.69
C THR A 45 8.97 -9.57 1.88
N ILE A 46 7.67 -9.78 1.67
CA ILE A 46 6.78 -10.39 2.64
C ILE A 46 7.29 -11.82 2.83
N THR A 47 8.34 -11.95 3.65
CA THR A 47 8.55 -13.14 4.45
C THR A 47 7.36 -13.13 5.38
N VAL A 48 6.24 -13.69 4.93
CA VAL A 48 5.28 -14.26 5.85
C VAL A 48 6.13 -15.27 6.60
N ALA A 49 6.64 -14.86 7.75
CA ALA A 49 7.31 -15.75 8.66
C ALA A 49 6.19 -16.66 9.16
N LEU A 50 5.85 -17.66 8.33
CA LEU A 50 5.15 -18.89 8.68
C LEU A 50 6.08 -19.58 9.68
N SER A 51 6.16 -18.98 10.86
CA SER A 51 6.93 -19.43 11.99
C SER A 51 6.12 -20.58 12.52
N VAL A 52 6.30 -21.76 11.93
CA VAL A 52 5.61 -22.98 12.30
C VAL A 52 5.91 -23.24 13.78
N SER A 53 5.02 -22.77 14.65
CA SER A 53 5.09 -23.02 16.08
C SER A 53 4.57 -24.43 16.30
N ASN A 54 5.42 -25.42 15.99
CA ASN A 54 5.19 -26.82 16.31
C ASN A 54 5.15 -26.99 17.83
N ASN A 55 3.97 -26.81 18.42
CA ASN A 55 3.73 -26.99 19.85
C ASN A 55 2.74 -28.12 20.11
N SER A 56 2.84 -29.21 19.35
CA SER A 56 2.13 -30.45 19.61
C SER A 56 2.95 -31.33 20.55
N ASN A 57 2.93 -31.01 21.85
CA ASN A 57 3.39 -31.91 22.89
C ASN A 57 2.28 -32.94 23.18
N VAL A 58 2.04 -33.85 22.23
CA VAL A 58 1.05 -34.92 22.34
C VAL A 58 1.78 -36.21 22.69
N ASN A 59 1.89 -36.49 23.99
CA ASN A 59 2.27 -37.82 24.49
C ASN A 59 1.01 -38.70 24.48
N GLY A 60 0.73 -39.36 23.37
CA GLY A 60 -0.35 -40.34 23.25
C GLY A 60 0.09 -41.53 22.39
N ASP A 61 0.30 -42.69 23.01
CA ASP A 61 0.65 -43.99 22.38
C ASP A 61 -0.58 -44.62 21.65
N HIS A 62 -1.19 -43.89 20.71
CA HIS A 62 -2.20 -44.45 19.81
C HIS A 62 -1.78 -44.30 18.35
N ASP A 63 -1.97 -45.39 17.59
CA ASP A 63 -1.57 -45.59 16.19
C ASP A 63 -2.27 -44.61 15.21
N ASP A 64 -1.96 -43.31 15.30
CA ASP A 64 -2.43 -42.23 14.39
C ASP A 64 -1.40 -41.95 13.29
N GLU A 65 -1.10 -42.95 12.45
CA GLU A 65 -0.23 -42.77 11.27
C GLU A 65 -0.83 -41.80 10.22
N ASN A 66 -2.14 -41.51 10.29
CA ASN A 66 -2.83 -40.64 9.32
C ASN A 66 -2.69 -39.14 9.64
N ASP A 67 -2.75 -38.74 10.91
CA ASP A 67 -2.67 -37.31 11.30
C ASP A 67 -1.28 -36.72 11.04
N GLU A 68 -0.23 -37.54 11.22
CA GLU A 68 1.14 -37.15 10.90
C GLU A 68 1.33 -36.91 9.39
N SER A 69 0.51 -37.55 8.55
CA SER A 69 0.55 -37.38 7.09
C SER A 69 -0.07 -36.05 6.65
N GLU A 70 -1.18 -35.62 7.26
CA GLU A 70 -1.84 -34.36 6.90
C GLU A 70 -1.01 -33.14 7.30
N ALA A 71 -0.50 -33.12 8.55
CA ALA A 71 0.33 -32.01 9.03
C ALA A 71 1.58 -31.81 8.15
N LYS A 72 2.20 -32.89 7.70
CA LYS A 72 3.34 -32.84 6.76
C LYS A 72 2.95 -32.27 5.40
N GLN A 73 1.76 -32.60 4.88
CA GLN A 73 1.28 -32.07 3.59
C GLN A 73 0.97 -30.56 3.69
N ILE A 74 0.40 -30.12 4.81
CA ILE A 74 0.17 -28.68 5.07
C ILE A 74 1.50 -27.94 5.16
N GLN A 75 2.48 -28.50 5.87
CA GLN A 75 3.83 -27.92 5.96
C GLN A 75 4.49 -27.82 4.57
N GLN A 76 4.40 -28.87 3.74
CA GLN A 76 4.93 -28.84 2.38
C GLN A 76 4.27 -27.75 1.52
N THR A 77 2.95 -27.55 1.67
CA THR A 77 2.20 -26.50 0.98
C THR A 77 2.70 -25.11 1.39
N GLN A 78 3.02 -24.90 2.67
CA GLN A 78 3.59 -23.66 3.18
C GLN A 78 5.02 -23.41 2.69
N GLU A 79 5.84 -24.45 2.62
CA GLU A 79 7.20 -24.38 2.06
C GLU A 79 7.16 -24.03 0.56
N MET A 80 6.23 -24.61 -0.20
CA MET A 80 6.00 -24.25 -1.60
C MET A 80 5.57 -22.79 -1.77
N LEU A 81 4.68 -22.28 -0.90
CA LEU A 81 4.29 -20.88 -0.92
C LEU A 81 5.49 -19.98 -0.61
N ALA A 82 6.32 -20.32 0.39
CA ALA A 82 7.50 -19.53 0.73
C ALA A 82 8.50 -19.45 -0.44
N MET A 83 8.70 -20.55 -1.17
CA MET A 83 9.50 -20.55 -2.40
C MET A 83 8.90 -19.66 -3.49
N ALA A 84 7.58 -19.71 -3.68
CA ALA A 84 6.89 -18.86 -4.66
C ALA A 84 7.04 -17.36 -4.33
N LEU A 85 6.89 -16.99 -3.06
CA LEU A 85 7.06 -15.61 -2.59
C LEU A 85 8.51 -15.13 -2.73
N ALA A 86 9.49 -15.99 -2.44
CA ALA A 86 10.90 -15.67 -2.66
C ALA A 86 11.21 -15.43 -4.14
N LYS A 87 10.57 -16.19 -5.04
CA LYS A 87 10.70 -15.99 -6.48
C LYS A 87 10.07 -14.69 -6.98
N LEU A 88 8.91 -14.30 -6.43
CA LEU A 88 8.33 -12.98 -6.71
C LEU A 88 9.24 -11.84 -6.24
N ALA A 89 9.92 -12.01 -5.11
CA ALA A 89 10.88 -11.01 -4.64
C ALA A 89 12.10 -10.89 -5.56
N GLU A 90 12.66 -12.04 -5.99
CA GLU A 90 13.73 -12.07 -7.00
C GLU A 90 13.30 -11.34 -8.28
N ALA A 91 12.07 -11.58 -8.76
CA ALA A 91 11.51 -10.92 -9.95
C ALA A 91 11.45 -9.38 -9.82
N ASN A 92 11.28 -8.85 -8.61
CA ASN A 92 11.23 -7.40 -8.35
C ASN A 92 12.62 -6.74 -8.30
N GLU A 93 13.69 -7.52 -8.11
CA GLU A 93 15.06 -7.01 -7.96
C GLU A 93 15.88 -7.02 -9.28
N VAL A 94 15.45 -7.82 -10.26
CA VAL A 94 16.19 -8.04 -11.52
C VAL A 94 15.69 -7.14 -12.66
N ASN A 95 16.47 -7.07 -13.75
CA ASN A 95 16.08 -6.31 -14.95
C ASN A 95 14.88 -6.94 -15.66
N GLU A 96 14.14 -6.15 -16.46
CA GLU A 96 12.88 -6.55 -17.11
C GLU A 96 12.87 -7.95 -17.74
N THR A 97 13.93 -8.36 -18.45
CA THR A 97 13.95 -9.68 -19.13
C THR A 97 14.07 -10.84 -18.14
N GLU A 98 14.90 -10.71 -17.10
CA GLU A 98 15.04 -11.73 -16.05
C GLU A 98 13.82 -11.75 -15.12
N SER A 99 13.12 -10.61 -15.01
CA SER A 99 11.90 -10.46 -14.22
C SER A 99 10.75 -11.31 -14.77
N ILE A 100 10.62 -11.41 -16.09
CA ILE A 100 9.58 -12.23 -16.74
C ILE A 100 9.77 -13.72 -16.39
N ASP A 101 10.98 -14.26 -16.56
CA ASP A 101 11.26 -15.67 -16.27
C ASP A 101 11.00 -16.00 -14.78
N ALA A 102 11.43 -15.13 -13.86
CA ALA A 102 11.19 -15.30 -12.43
C ALA A 102 9.69 -15.20 -12.06
N THR A 103 8.94 -14.34 -12.74
CA THR A 103 7.50 -14.18 -12.57
C THR A 103 6.74 -15.42 -13.03
N ASP A 104 7.11 -16.00 -14.17
CA ASP A 104 6.54 -17.25 -14.69
C ASP A 104 6.82 -18.44 -13.76
N GLU A 105 8.05 -18.53 -13.24
CA GLU A 105 8.43 -19.53 -12.22
C GLU A 105 7.58 -19.39 -10.96
N ALA A 106 7.42 -18.16 -10.45
CA ALA A 106 6.59 -17.88 -9.29
C ALA A 106 5.13 -18.27 -9.55
N ALA A 107 4.56 -17.89 -10.70
CA ALA A 107 3.20 -18.25 -11.08
C ALA A 107 3.00 -19.77 -11.14
N ALA A 108 3.98 -20.52 -11.66
CA ALA A 108 3.95 -21.98 -11.69
C ALA A 108 3.95 -22.59 -10.28
N LEU A 109 4.78 -22.06 -9.37
CA LEU A 109 4.81 -22.50 -7.97
C LEU A 109 3.49 -22.21 -7.25
N LEU A 110 2.91 -21.02 -7.44
CA LEU A 110 1.61 -20.64 -6.86
C LEU A 110 0.48 -21.56 -7.34
N ARG A 111 0.44 -21.89 -8.64
CA ARG A 111 -0.50 -22.89 -9.17
C ARG A 111 -0.29 -24.27 -8.52
N GLY A 112 0.97 -24.64 -8.26
CA GLY A 112 1.32 -25.84 -7.49
C GLY A 112 0.72 -25.83 -6.08
N VAL A 113 0.83 -24.71 -5.36
CA VAL A 113 0.26 -24.54 -4.01
C VAL A 113 -1.27 -24.70 -4.04
N VAL A 114 -1.94 -24.11 -5.03
CA VAL A 114 -3.40 -24.24 -5.21
C VAL A 114 -3.80 -25.70 -5.46
N HIS A 115 -3.13 -26.39 -6.39
CA HIS A 115 -3.44 -27.79 -6.70
C HIS A 115 -3.22 -28.73 -5.51
N GLU A 116 -2.16 -28.51 -4.75
CA GLU A 116 -1.86 -29.30 -3.56
C GLU A 116 -2.88 -29.02 -2.44
N SER A 117 -3.27 -27.75 -2.26
CA SER A 117 -4.34 -27.38 -1.32
C SER A 117 -5.67 -28.05 -1.68
N ASP A 118 -6.02 -28.10 -2.96
CA ASP A 118 -7.20 -28.81 -3.45
C ASP A 118 -7.10 -30.33 -3.23
N ARG A 119 -5.90 -30.91 -3.36
CA ARG A 119 -5.66 -32.33 -3.08
C ARG A 119 -5.90 -32.63 -1.60
N ILE A 120 -5.35 -31.82 -0.70
CA ILE A 120 -5.52 -31.94 0.75
C ILE A 120 -7.00 -31.86 1.11
N LEU A 121 -7.74 -30.86 0.60
CA LEU A 121 -9.19 -30.73 0.84
C LEU A 121 -9.97 -31.98 0.43
N ARG A 122 -9.69 -32.56 -0.75
CA ARG A 122 -10.37 -33.78 -1.21
C ARG A 122 -10.10 -34.97 -0.30
N VAL A 123 -8.86 -35.14 0.14
CA VAL A 123 -8.48 -36.22 1.07
C VAL A 123 -9.17 -36.03 2.42
N HIS A 124 -9.14 -34.81 2.96
CA HIS A 124 -9.77 -34.43 4.23
C HIS A 124 -11.27 -34.74 4.24
N PHE A 125 -12.01 -34.28 3.22
CA PHE A 125 -13.44 -34.53 3.13
C PHE A 125 -13.78 -36.01 2.91
N ALA A 126 -13.00 -36.74 2.13
CA ALA A 126 -13.20 -38.18 1.97
C ALA A 126 -13.00 -38.95 3.29
N GLN A 127 -12.07 -38.51 4.13
CA GLN A 127 -11.87 -39.08 5.47
C GLN A 127 -13.05 -38.75 6.40
N GLN A 128 -13.57 -37.52 6.37
CA GLN A 128 -14.74 -37.13 7.15
C GLN A 128 -16.00 -37.94 6.80
N GLU A 129 -16.25 -38.16 5.50
CA GLU A 129 -17.40 -38.95 5.05
C GLU A 129 -17.34 -40.39 5.57
N ASN A 130 -16.15 -40.98 5.65
CA ASN A 130 -15.97 -42.33 6.18
C ASN A 130 -16.15 -42.39 7.71
N SER A 131 -15.69 -41.37 8.44
CA SER A 131 -15.74 -41.32 9.92
C SER A 131 -17.13 -41.03 10.49
N ASN A 132 -17.98 -40.28 9.77
CA ASN A 132 -19.33 -39.91 10.20
C ASN A 132 -20.32 -41.10 10.27
N SER A 133 -19.88 -42.31 9.93
CA SER A 133 -20.71 -43.51 9.95
C SER A 133 -21.04 -44.02 11.36
N ASN A 134 -20.25 -43.70 12.39
CA ASN A 134 -20.32 -44.41 13.68
C ASN A 134 -20.26 -43.56 14.96
N ASP A 135 -20.00 -42.24 14.92
CA ASP A 135 -19.81 -41.46 16.16
C ASP A 135 -20.72 -40.23 16.22
N ASN A 136 -21.52 -40.14 17.29
CA ASN A 136 -22.50 -39.07 17.55
C ASN A 136 -21.84 -37.82 18.19
N GLY A 137 -20.51 -37.72 18.16
CA GLY A 137 -19.73 -36.63 18.73
C GLY A 137 -19.26 -35.64 17.67
N SER A 138 -19.82 -34.43 17.68
CA SER A 138 -19.49 -33.29 16.82
C SER A 138 -18.08 -32.71 17.09
N SER A 139 -17.01 -33.49 16.90
CA SER A 139 -15.67 -32.91 16.81
C SER A 139 -15.54 -32.18 15.47
N ASN A 140 -15.47 -30.86 15.54
CA ASN A 140 -15.24 -29.98 14.40
C ASN A 140 -13.87 -30.28 13.78
N ASN A 141 -13.81 -31.20 12.82
CA ASN A 141 -12.57 -31.60 12.14
C ASN A 141 -12.24 -30.60 11.02
N PHE A 142 -11.92 -29.35 11.36
CA PHE A 142 -11.52 -28.35 10.36
C PHE A 142 -10.01 -28.33 10.16
N LEU A 143 -9.58 -28.08 8.92
CA LEU A 143 -8.17 -27.83 8.62
C LEU A 143 -7.68 -26.59 9.38
N PRO A 144 -6.41 -26.55 9.79
CA PRO A 144 -5.89 -25.45 10.61
C PRO A 144 -5.91 -24.10 9.85
N PRO A 145 -6.03 -22.95 10.56
CA PRO A 145 -6.04 -21.62 9.94
C PRO A 145 -4.85 -21.35 9.00
N ALA A 146 -3.68 -21.90 9.32
CA ALA A 146 -2.46 -21.72 8.53
C ALA A 146 -2.52 -22.40 7.15
N PHE A 147 -3.34 -23.45 6.98
CA PHE A 147 -3.65 -24.04 5.67
C PHE A 147 -4.45 -23.06 4.81
N HIS A 148 -5.51 -22.50 5.39
CA HIS A 148 -6.39 -21.54 4.72
C HIS A 148 -5.66 -20.25 4.34
N LEU A 149 -4.75 -19.79 5.19
CA LEU A 149 -3.87 -18.65 4.90
C LEU A 149 -2.96 -18.94 3.70
N ALA A 150 -2.30 -20.10 3.66
CA ALA A 150 -1.41 -20.45 2.55
C ALA A 150 -2.17 -20.60 1.22
N TYR A 151 -3.33 -21.25 1.26
CA TYR A 151 -4.17 -21.43 0.08
C TYR A 151 -4.73 -20.09 -0.43
N GLY A 152 -5.31 -19.27 0.46
CA GLY A 152 -5.83 -17.96 0.08
C GLY A 152 -4.73 -17.02 -0.44
N GLU A 153 -3.53 -17.07 0.14
CA GLU A 153 -2.40 -16.24 -0.31
C GLU A 153 -1.95 -16.62 -1.72
N ALA A 154 -1.89 -17.92 -2.02
CA ALA A 154 -1.55 -18.37 -3.38
C ALA A 154 -2.55 -17.88 -4.42
N LEU A 155 -3.86 -17.93 -4.10
CA LEU A 155 -4.93 -17.41 -4.95
C LEU A 155 -4.84 -15.89 -5.13
N LEU A 156 -4.60 -15.14 -4.05
CA LEU A 156 -4.40 -13.69 -4.09
C LEU A 156 -3.22 -13.34 -5.01
N ARG A 157 -2.07 -13.98 -4.85
CA ARG A 157 -0.88 -13.67 -5.66
C ARG A 157 -1.09 -14.00 -7.13
N LEU A 158 -1.75 -15.12 -7.45
CA LEU A 158 -2.13 -15.44 -8.83
C LEU A 158 -3.03 -14.36 -9.43
N ALA A 159 -4.01 -13.86 -8.67
CA ALA A 159 -4.88 -12.79 -9.15
C ALA A 159 -4.10 -11.51 -9.50
N LEU A 160 -3.09 -11.17 -8.69
CA LEU A 160 -2.26 -9.98 -8.92
C LEU A 160 -1.35 -10.13 -10.15
N LEU A 161 -0.77 -11.32 -10.37
CA LEU A 161 0.02 -11.60 -11.58
C LEU A 161 -0.84 -11.56 -12.85
N MET A 162 -2.07 -12.05 -12.78
CA MET A 162 -3.01 -11.99 -13.90
C MET A 162 -3.46 -10.56 -14.24
N ASP A 163 -3.39 -9.63 -13.29
CA ASP A 163 -3.72 -8.21 -13.52
C ASP A 163 -2.58 -7.46 -14.21
N THR A 164 -1.33 -7.88 -13.99
CA THR A 164 -0.14 -7.29 -14.64
C THR A 164 0.06 -7.80 -16.07
N ASP A 165 -0.29 -9.05 -16.34
CA ASP A 165 -0.12 -9.68 -17.66
C ASP A 165 -1.24 -9.27 -18.63
N SER A 166 -1.17 -8.05 -19.16
CA SER A 166 -2.15 -7.52 -20.12
C SER A 166 -2.28 -8.34 -21.43
N ASP A 167 -1.26 -9.13 -21.77
CA ASP A 167 -1.23 -10.00 -22.95
C ASP A 167 -1.78 -11.41 -22.67
N ALA A 168 -2.16 -11.72 -21.43
CA ALA A 168 -2.85 -12.96 -21.09
C ALA A 168 -4.32 -12.90 -21.55
N GLU A 169 -4.54 -12.77 -22.86
CA GLU A 169 -5.83 -13.07 -23.52
C GLU A 169 -6.24 -14.56 -23.36
N THR A 170 -5.41 -15.35 -22.68
CA THR A 170 -5.44 -16.80 -22.65
C THR A 170 -5.98 -17.37 -21.33
N GLU A 171 -7.19 -17.95 -21.46
CA GLU A 171 -7.63 -19.20 -20.82
C GLU A 171 -8.22 -19.20 -19.40
N ALA A 172 -8.05 -18.16 -18.58
CA ALA A 172 -8.77 -18.12 -17.31
C ALA A 172 -10.22 -17.64 -17.51
N GLU A 173 -11.16 -18.57 -17.71
CA GLU A 173 -12.61 -18.29 -17.84
C GLU A 173 -13.17 -17.36 -16.76
N ASN A 174 -12.49 -17.25 -15.61
CA ASN A 174 -12.99 -16.58 -14.42
C ASN A 174 -12.29 -15.22 -14.08
N GLY A 175 -11.25 -14.80 -14.79
CA GLY A 175 -10.54 -13.52 -14.55
C GLY A 175 -9.90 -13.35 -13.15
N PRO A 176 -9.14 -12.26 -12.90
CA PRO A 176 -8.44 -12.04 -11.62
C PRO A 176 -9.41 -11.86 -10.44
N ILE A 177 -10.60 -11.28 -10.68
CA ILE A 177 -11.60 -11.05 -9.64
C ILE A 177 -12.09 -12.37 -9.01
N ALA A 178 -12.25 -13.44 -9.78
CA ALA A 178 -12.70 -14.71 -9.22
C ALA A 178 -11.64 -15.37 -8.32
N PHE A 179 -10.35 -15.19 -8.64
CA PHE A 179 -9.27 -15.64 -7.77
C PHE A 179 -9.25 -14.85 -6.45
N LEU A 180 -9.51 -13.54 -6.49
CA LEU A 180 -9.65 -12.73 -5.27
C LEU A 180 -10.85 -13.15 -4.43
N ASP A 181 -11.99 -13.45 -5.05
CA ASP A 181 -13.17 -13.94 -4.33
C ASP A 181 -12.93 -15.31 -3.70
N ALA A 182 -12.24 -16.20 -4.40
CA ALA A 182 -11.79 -17.47 -3.85
C ALA A 182 -10.81 -17.28 -2.70
N ALA A 183 -9.85 -16.35 -2.82
CA ALA A 183 -8.90 -16.03 -1.76
C ALA A 183 -9.60 -15.54 -0.49
N VAL A 184 -10.50 -14.55 -0.62
CA VAL A 184 -11.32 -14.04 0.49
C VAL A 184 -12.11 -15.17 1.15
N SER A 185 -12.78 -16.00 0.36
CA SER A 185 -13.54 -17.14 0.90
C SER A 185 -12.65 -18.12 1.70
N ARG A 186 -11.42 -18.38 1.24
CA ARG A 186 -10.47 -19.24 1.97
C ARG A 186 -10.02 -18.59 3.27
N PHE A 187 -9.69 -17.30 3.26
CA PHE A 187 -9.31 -16.60 4.49
C PHE A 187 -10.45 -16.52 5.50
N GLU A 188 -11.69 -16.27 5.07
CA GLU A 188 -12.87 -16.26 5.93
C GLU A 188 -13.11 -17.65 6.56
N THR A 189 -12.96 -18.73 5.79
CA THR A 189 -13.01 -20.09 6.33
C THR A 189 -11.94 -20.29 7.41
N GLY A 190 -10.70 -19.86 7.15
CA GLY A 190 -9.63 -19.91 8.15
C GLY A 190 -9.95 -19.11 9.42
N LEU A 191 -10.62 -17.96 9.26
CA LEU A 191 -11.00 -17.07 10.36
C LEU A 191 -12.09 -17.70 11.25
N GLU A 192 -13.06 -18.39 10.66
CA GLU A 192 -14.10 -19.14 11.38
C GLU A 192 -13.50 -20.27 12.23
N VAL A 193 -12.47 -20.95 11.71
CA VAL A 193 -11.79 -22.05 12.41
C VAL A 193 -10.88 -21.55 13.53
N ALA A 194 -10.30 -20.36 13.36
CA ALA A 194 -9.23 -19.85 14.21
C ALA A 194 -9.60 -19.65 15.69
N ASN A 195 -10.88 -19.54 16.10
CA ASN A 195 -11.35 -19.56 17.49
C ASN A 195 -10.39 -18.94 18.55
N ALA A 196 -10.12 -17.63 18.45
CA ALA A 196 -9.18 -16.88 19.30
C ALA A 196 -7.67 -17.25 19.19
N SER A 197 -7.24 -17.89 18.10
CA SER A 197 -5.83 -18.18 17.83
C SER A 197 -5.01 -16.89 17.66
N LYS A 198 -3.68 -17.03 17.79
CA LYS A 198 -2.74 -15.94 17.55
C LYS A 198 -2.71 -15.50 16.09
N ASP A 199 -3.22 -16.30 15.16
CA ASP A 199 -3.11 -16.06 13.71
C ASP A 199 -4.33 -15.33 13.14
N ILE A 200 -5.33 -14.99 13.98
CA ILE A 200 -6.53 -14.25 13.57
C ILE A 200 -6.18 -12.93 12.88
N TRP A 201 -5.17 -12.22 13.36
CA TRP A 201 -4.80 -10.93 12.77
C TRP A 201 -4.24 -11.12 11.35
N MET A 202 -3.49 -12.19 11.07
CA MET A 202 -2.95 -12.48 9.74
C MET A 202 -4.06 -12.75 8.72
N LEU A 203 -5.11 -13.48 9.14
CA LEU A 203 -6.27 -13.73 8.28
C LEU A 203 -7.08 -12.45 8.02
N ASN A 204 -7.26 -11.60 9.04
CA ASN A 204 -7.92 -10.30 8.84
C ASN A 204 -7.10 -9.38 7.91
N GLU A 205 -5.78 -9.38 8.07
CA GLU A 205 -4.84 -8.65 7.18
C GLU A 205 -5.00 -9.12 5.73
N ALA A 206 -4.93 -10.44 5.51
CA ALA A 206 -5.03 -11.02 4.17
C ALA A 206 -6.39 -10.74 3.51
N ILE A 207 -7.50 -10.79 4.28
CA ILE A 207 -8.83 -10.42 3.77
C ILE A 207 -8.87 -8.94 3.39
N ALA A 208 -8.41 -8.04 4.27
CA ALA A 208 -8.40 -6.60 3.99
C ALA A 208 -7.62 -6.29 2.71
N ARG A 209 -6.42 -6.87 2.58
CA ARG A 209 -5.58 -6.75 1.39
C ARG A 209 -6.29 -7.25 0.13
N ALA A 210 -6.84 -8.47 0.14
CA ALA A 210 -7.54 -9.03 -1.02
C ALA A 210 -8.76 -8.18 -1.44
N LEU A 211 -9.53 -7.66 -0.48
CA LEU A 211 -10.67 -6.78 -0.76
C LEU A 211 -10.24 -5.43 -1.35
N ILE A 212 -9.15 -4.83 -0.86
CA ILE A 212 -8.63 -3.57 -1.42
C ILE A 212 -8.11 -3.78 -2.84
N HIS A 213 -7.39 -4.88 -3.10
CA HIS A 213 -6.96 -5.23 -4.45
C HIS A 213 -8.16 -5.46 -5.37
N LYS A 214 -9.20 -6.17 -4.92
CA LYS A 214 -10.44 -6.34 -5.68
C LYS A 214 -11.05 -5.00 -6.07
N ALA A 215 -11.14 -4.07 -5.13
CA ALA A 215 -11.65 -2.73 -5.39
C ALA A 215 -10.78 -1.94 -6.40
N ASN A 216 -9.46 -2.07 -6.32
CA ASN A 216 -8.52 -1.43 -7.25
C ASN A 216 -8.70 -1.96 -8.67
N ILE A 217 -8.68 -3.29 -8.85
CA ILE A 217 -8.84 -3.94 -10.16
C ILE A 217 -10.17 -3.53 -10.80
N LEU A 218 -11.26 -3.49 -10.02
CA LEU A 218 -12.57 -3.06 -10.55
C LEU A 218 -12.56 -1.63 -11.09
N ILE A 219 -11.88 -0.70 -10.41
CA ILE A 219 -11.79 0.70 -10.89
C ILE A 219 -10.86 0.81 -12.11
N VAL A 220 -9.75 0.07 -12.12
CA VAL A 220 -8.79 0.10 -13.23
C VAL A 220 -9.40 -0.51 -14.50
N GLN A 221 -10.10 -1.63 -14.38
CA GLN A 221 -10.77 -2.29 -15.50
C GLN A 221 -11.99 -1.51 -16.00
N ASP A 222 -12.76 -0.90 -15.09
CA ASP A 222 -13.91 -0.06 -15.43
C ASP A 222 -13.92 1.22 -14.56
N PRO A 223 -13.34 2.33 -15.05
CA PRO A 223 -13.40 3.61 -14.36
C PRO A 223 -14.83 4.15 -14.17
N THR A 224 -15.83 3.58 -14.84
CA THR A 224 -17.24 4.00 -14.66
C THR A 224 -17.95 3.22 -13.56
N VAL A 225 -17.27 2.27 -12.91
CA VAL A 225 -17.82 1.46 -11.84
C VAL A 225 -18.48 2.33 -10.75
N PRO A 226 -19.77 2.11 -10.44
CA PRO A 226 -20.47 2.90 -9.43
C PRO A 226 -19.82 2.76 -8.05
N SER A 227 -19.72 3.89 -7.33
CA SER A 227 -19.25 3.89 -5.93
C SER A 227 -20.10 2.96 -5.02
N SER A 228 -21.35 2.68 -5.37
CA SER A 228 -22.20 1.72 -4.65
C SER A 228 -21.71 0.27 -4.69
N ILE A 229 -20.84 -0.09 -5.63
CA ILE A 229 -20.20 -1.41 -5.71
C ILE A 229 -18.88 -1.41 -4.92
N ILE A 230 -18.09 -0.35 -5.04
CA ILE A 230 -16.76 -0.23 -4.42
C ILE A 230 -16.85 0.05 -2.91
N ASP A 231 -17.72 0.96 -2.48
CA ASP A 231 -17.79 1.40 -1.08
C ASP A 231 -18.10 0.25 -0.09
N PRO A 232 -18.98 -0.72 -0.39
CA PRO A 232 -19.16 -1.90 0.45
C PRO A 232 -17.90 -2.76 0.60
N ILE A 233 -17.12 -2.94 -0.48
CA ILE A 233 -15.87 -3.73 -0.46
C ILE A 233 -14.85 -3.04 0.45
N ILE A 234 -14.66 -1.73 0.31
CA ILE A 234 -13.74 -0.94 1.16
C ILE A 234 -14.24 -0.88 2.61
N SER A 235 -15.55 -0.80 2.84
CA SER A 235 -16.11 -0.84 4.19
C SER A 235 -15.87 -2.20 4.88
N SER A 236 -15.95 -3.29 4.11
CA SER A 236 -15.60 -4.63 4.59
C SER A 236 -14.10 -4.73 4.90
N ALA A 237 -13.22 -4.28 4.00
CA ALA A 237 -11.77 -4.24 4.24
C ALA A 237 -11.40 -3.46 5.51
N HIS A 238 -11.99 -2.26 5.68
CA HIS A 238 -11.78 -1.45 6.88
C HIS A 238 -12.30 -2.12 8.17
N THR A 239 -13.34 -2.94 8.09
CA THR A 239 -13.81 -3.73 9.24
C THR A 239 -12.74 -4.72 9.70
N HIS A 240 -12.04 -5.35 8.76
CA HIS A 240 -10.91 -6.24 9.05
C HIS A 240 -9.68 -5.49 9.57
N ILE A 241 -9.31 -4.34 8.99
CA ILE A 241 -8.25 -3.46 9.52
C ILE A 241 -8.56 -3.04 10.97
N SER A 242 -9.79 -2.62 11.23
CA SER A 242 -10.26 -2.30 12.57
C SER A 242 -10.19 -3.50 13.53
N ALA A 243 -10.34 -4.73 13.04
CA ALA A 243 -10.17 -5.93 13.85
C ALA A 243 -8.69 -6.17 14.19
N ILE A 244 -7.79 -6.04 13.20
CA ILE A 244 -6.32 -6.12 13.39
C ILE A 244 -5.87 -5.13 14.47
N LEU A 245 -6.28 -3.87 14.36
CA LEU A 245 -5.96 -2.80 15.31
C LEU A 245 -6.49 -3.05 16.73
N LYS A 246 -7.53 -3.88 16.90
CA LYS A 246 -8.03 -4.28 18.24
C LYS A 246 -7.22 -5.44 18.82
N THR A 247 -6.68 -6.31 17.97
CA THR A 247 -5.92 -7.51 18.35
C THR A 247 -4.41 -7.32 18.30
N LEU A 248 -3.96 -6.10 18.03
CA LEU A 248 -2.59 -5.75 17.63
C LEU A 248 -1.48 -6.15 18.62
N GLY A 249 -1.81 -6.62 19.83
CA GLY A 249 -0.83 -7.01 20.84
C GLY A 249 0.24 -8.00 20.36
N ASN A 250 -0.08 -8.88 19.40
CA ASN A 250 0.87 -9.87 18.83
C ASN A 250 1.21 -9.65 17.35
N SER A 251 0.68 -8.61 16.69
CA SER A 251 0.90 -8.42 15.25
C SER A 251 2.14 -7.59 14.96
N ASP A 252 2.70 -7.81 13.77
CA ASP A 252 3.74 -6.94 13.23
C ASP A 252 3.14 -5.57 12.88
N LEU A 253 3.71 -4.50 13.44
CA LEU A 253 3.29 -3.13 13.17
C LEU A 253 3.51 -2.75 11.70
N ASN A 254 4.54 -3.31 11.05
CA ASN A 254 4.81 -3.07 9.64
C ASN A 254 3.74 -3.69 8.74
N GLN A 255 3.42 -4.96 8.95
CA GLN A 255 2.35 -5.63 8.18
C GLN A 255 0.99 -4.96 8.39
N SER A 256 0.70 -4.52 9.61
CA SER A 256 -0.53 -3.75 9.89
C SER A 256 -0.54 -2.40 9.19
N LEU A 257 0.62 -1.73 9.12
CA LEU A 257 0.78 -0.49 8.37
C LEU A 257 0.61 -0.71 6.86
N GLU A 258 1.17 -1.77 6.28
CA GLU A 258 1.03 -2.11 4.86
C GLU A 258 -0.43 -2.20 4.44
N SER A 259 -1.24 -2.94 5.19
CA SER A 259 -2.69 -3.04 4.97
C SER A 259 -3.39 -1.67 5.01
N ILE A 260 -2.95 -0.75 5.87
CA ILE A 260 -3.49 0.63 5.91
C ILE A 260 -2.99 1.46 4.73
N LEU A 261 -1.74 1.31 4.31
CA LEU A 261 -1.16 2.00 3.15
C LEU A 261 -1.84 1.58 1.84
N LEU A 262 -2.36 0.36 1.74
CA LEU A 262 -3.18 -0.05 0.61
C LEU A 262 -4.46 0.80 0.47
N LEU A 263 -5.03 1.32 1.56
CA LEU A 263 -6.16 2.26 1.48
C LEU A 263 -5.74 3.61 0.92
N VAL A 264 -4.50 4.05 1.18
CA VAL A 264 -3.94 5.28 0.59
C VAL A 264 -3.76 5.09 -0.91
N LYS A 265 -3.13 3.98 -1.33
CA LYS A 265 -2.99 3.62 -2.75
C LYS A 265 -4.35 3.51 -3.46
N HIS A 266 -5.34 2.91 -2.80
CA HIS A 266 -6.71 2.87 -3.31
C HIS A 266 -7.30 4.29 -3.50
N ALA A 267 -7.05 5.19 -2.54
CA ALA A 267 -7.48 6.57 -2.66
C ALA A 267 -6.85 7.27 -3.86
N ASP A 268 -5.57 7.04 -4.13
CA ASP A 268 -4.87 7.63 -5.28
C ASP A 268 -5.47 7.17 -6.61
N ILE A 269 -5.76 5.86 -6.77
CA ILE A 269 -6.46 5.31 -7.93
C ILE A 269 -7.84 5.97 -8.08
N ARG A 270 -8.54 6.12 -6.95
CA ARG A 270 -9.89 6.66 -6.91
C ARG A 270 -9.94 8.18 -7.11
N GLN A 271 -8.85 8.91 -6.89
CA GLN A 271 -8.79 10.37 -6.97
C GLN A 271 -9.22 10.89 -8.34
N GLN A 272 -8.90 10.16 -9.41
CA GLN A 272 -9.22 10.53 -10.79
C GLN A 272 -10.71 10.34 -11.13
N VAL A 273 -11.40 9.43 -10.43
CA VAL A 273 -12.75 8.98 -10.78
C VAL A 273 -13.79 9.48 -9.77
N HIS A 274 -13.50 9.35 -8.48
CA HIS A 274 -14.40 9.66 -7.37
C HIS A 274 -13.65 10.43 -6.26
N PRO A 275 -13.26 11.71 -6.48
CA PRO A 275 -12.35 12.46 -5.60
C PRO A 275 -12.86 12.63 -4.16
N GLU A 276 -14.16 12.86 -3.97
CA GLU A 276 -14.74 12.99 -2.63
C GLU A 276 -14.61 11.73 -1.79
N ALA A 277 -14.55 10.58 -2.45
CA ALA A 277 -14.47 9.32 -1.79
C ALA A 277 -13.02 8.81 -1.63
N ALA A 278 -12.12 9.21 -2.54
CA ALA A 278 -10.68 9.17 -2.30
C ALA A 278 -10.29 9.93 -1.01
N LYS A 279 -10.78 11.16 -0.83
CA LYS A 279 -10.60 11.94 0.41
C LYS A 279 -11.07 11.18 1.65
N ARG A 280 -12.20 10.46 1.58
CA ARG A 280 -12.69 9.62 2.68
C ARG A 280 -11.71 8.49 3.00
N CYS A 281 -11.18 7.80 2.00
CA CYS A 281 -10.21 6.72 2.17
C CYS A 281 -8.91 7.21 2.83
N VAL A 282 -8.35 8.35 2.39
CA VAL A 282 -7.17 8.97 3.04
C VAL A 282 -7.47 9.31 4.51
N ASN A 283 -8.66 9.85 4.80
CA ASN A 283 -9.05 10.18 6.17
C ASN A 283 -9.18 8.93 7.05
N ILE A 284 -9.74 7.83 6.52
CA ILE A 284 -9.82 6.54 7.23
C ILE A 284 -8.41 6.03 7.53
N ALA A 285 -7.54 5.94 6.50
CA ALA A 285 -6.16 5.50 6.67
C ALA A 285 -5.40 6.34 7.71
N ARG A 286 -5.59 7.67 7.70
CA ARG A 286 -5.02 8.57 8.70
C ARG A 286 -5.46 8.22 10.13
N LEU A 287 -6.75 7.96 10.34
CA LEU A 287 -7.28 7.58 11.66
C LEU A 287 -6.74 6.23 12.12
N ASP A 288 -6.60 5.28 11.20
CA ASP A 288 -6.05 3.95 11.47
C ASP A 288 -4.56 4.01 11.81
N ILE A 289 -3.77 4.84 11.11
CA ILE A 289 -2.36 5.07 11.46
C ILE A 289 -2.23 5.73 12.84
N VAL A 290 -3.11 6.68 13.18
CA VAL A 290 -3.14 7.27 14.53
C VAL A 290 -3.50 6.23 15.58
N ALA A 291 -4.39 5.27 15.27
CA ALA A 291 -4.69 4.16 16.16
C ALA A 291 -3.49 3.21 16.31
N LEU A 292 -2.77 2.91 15.23
CA LEU A 292 -1.55 2.11 15.21
C LEU A 292 -0.45 2.71 16.09
N LEU A 293 -0.25 4.03 16.01
CA LEU A 293 0.72 4.77 16.82
C LEU A 293 0.39 4.80 18.33
N LYS A 294 -0.79 4.34 18.76
CA LYS A 294 -1.08 4.15 20.20
C LYS A 294 -0.34 2.95 20.79
N PHE A 295 0.05 1.99 19.95
CA PHE A 295 0.79 0.79 20.38
C PHE A 295 2.29 1.05 20.45
N ASN A 296 2.81 1.82 19.50
CA ASN A 296 4.18 2.32 19.52
C ASN A 296 4.22 3.72 18.90
N ASP A 297 4.35 4.73 19.76
CA ASP A 297 4.27 6.12 19.34
C ASP A 297 5.58 6.63 18.69
N LEU A 298 6.63 5.79 18.68
CA LEU A 298 7.92 6.00 18.03
C LEU A 298 8.11 5.10 16.80
N HIS A 299 7.06 4.44 16.32
CA HIS A 299 7.13 3.60 15.12
C HIS A 299 7.38 4.47 13.87
N VAL A 300 8.64 4.50 13.41
CA VAL A 300 9.12 5.42 12.36
C VAL A 300 8.31 5.28 11.05
N PRO A 301 8.06 4.08 10.49
CA PRO A 301 7.27 3.94 9.27
C PRO A 301 5.87 4.54 9.40
N SER A 302 5.18 4.30 10.52
CA SER A 302 3.84 4.86 10.76
C SER A 302 3.85 6.37 10.92
N LEU A 303 4.90 6.95 11.52
CA LEU A 303 5.04 8.41 11.63
C LEU A 303 5.25 9.06 10.25
N ILE A 304 6.06 8.44 9.38
CA ILE A 304 6.29 8.89 8.00
C ILE A 304 4.97 8.79 7.22
N ALA A 305 4.32 7.63 7.24
CA ALA A 305 3.03 7.41 6.58
C ALA A 305 1.97 8.43 7.02
N LEU A 306 1.87 8.70 8.33
CA LEU A 306 0.93 9.69 8.85
C LEU A 306 1.21 11.09 8.29
N ALA A 307 2.47 11.50 8.27
CA ALA A 307 2.86 12.78 7.69
C ALA A 307 2.56 12.87 6.18
N GLN A 308 2.77 11.79 5.42
CA GLN A 308 2.40 11.71 4.00
C GLN A 308 0.89 11.91 3.79
N THR A 309 0.03 11.36 4.67
CA THR A 309 -1.42 11.61 4.56
C THR A 309 -1.81 13.08 4.81
N TYR A 310 -1.06 13.80 5.65
CA TYR A 310 -1.27 15.24 5.87
C TYR A 310 -0.75 16.06 4.69
N MET A 311 0.41 15.70 4.15
CA MET A 311 0.97 16.32 2.94
C MET A 311 0.07 16.14 1.73
N THR A 312 -0.49 14.94 1.53
CA THR A 312 -1.45 14.67 0.46
C THR A 312 -2.65 15.61 0.56
N ALA A 313 -3.25 15.74 1.75
CA ALA A 313 -4.37 16.66 1.95
C ALA A 313 -3.99 18.14 1.79
N ALA A 314 -2.78 18.53 2.16
CA ALA A 314 -2.28 19.89 1.95
C ALA A 314 -2.11 20.19 0.45
N ASN A 315 -1.49 19.26 -0.29
CA ASN A 315 -1.27 19.38 -1.73
C ASN A 315 -2.60 19.41 -2.49
N ASP A 316 -3.57 18.56 -2.13
CA ASP A 316 -4.90 18.57 -2.77
C ASP A 316 -5.63 19.92 -2.62
N LEU A 317 -5.45 20.60 -1.48
CA LEU A 317 -5.99 21.95 -1.27
C LEU A 317 -5.24 23.02 -2.06
N LEU A 318 -3.92 22.89 -2.20
CA LEU A 318 -3.12 23.80 -3.02
C LEU A 318 -3.46 23.65 -4.51
N ASP A 319 -3.60 22.42 -5.00
CA ASP A 319 -3.96 22.13 -6.39
C ASP A 319 -5.36 22.68 -6.75
N ALA A 320 -6.31 22.60 -5.80
CA ALA A 320 -7.62 23.22 -5.95
C ALA A 320 -7.54 24.76 -6.01
N ALA A 321 -6.56 25.38 -5.33
CA ALA A 321 -6.36 26.83 -5.34
C ALA A 321 -5.81 27.30 -6.69
N GLU A 322 -4.83 26.58 -7.22
CA GLU A 322 -4.29 26.88 -8.54
C GLU A 322 -5.35 26.73 -9.64
N SER A 323 -6.21 25.71 -9.53
CA SER A 323 -7.27 25.44 -10.51
C SER A 323 -8.37 26.52 -10.51
N THR A 324 -8.61 27.18 -9.36
CA THR A 324 -9.62 28.23 -9.22
C THR A 324 -9.06 29.64 -9.47
N GLY A 325 -7.74 29.84 -9.31
CA GLY A 325 -7.06 31.13 -9.44
C GLY A 325 -6.81 31.63 -10.87
N ASN A 326 -6.96 30.81 -11.90
CA ASN A 326 -6.75 31.19 -13.31
C ASN A 326 -7.98 31.84 -13.98
N LEU A 327 -8.94 32.35 -13.19
CA LEU A 327 -10.19 32.98 -13.68
C LEU A 327 -10.12 34.52 -13.73
N ASP A 328 -8.93 35.09 -13.91
CA ASP A 328 -8.71 36.55 -14.04
C ASP A 328 -9.46 37.21 -15.23
N ASP A 329 -10.17 36.42 -16.06
CA ASP A 329 -10.93 36.88 -17.23
C ASP A 329 -12.43 36.56 -17.19
N MET A 330 -13.02 36.12 -16.06
CA MET A 330 -14.48 35.88 -15.99
C MET A 330 -15.23 36.98 -15.23
N ASP A 331 -16.16 37.61 -15.96
CA ASP A 331 -17.07 38.67 -15.55
C ASP A 331 -17.60 38.53 -14.11
N GLU A 332 -17.67 39.65 -13.39
CA GLU A 332 -17.99 39.82 -11.95
C GLU A 332 -19.35 39.25 -11.48
N ASP A 333 -20.10 38.51 -12.29
CA ASP A 333 -21.47 38.09 -11.99
C ASP A 333 -21.53 36.66 -11.40
N ASP A 334 -21.32 36.60 -10.09
CA ASP A 334 -22.11 35.79 -9.16
C ASP A 334 -21.81 34.27 -8.97
N SER A 335 -20.58 33.80 -9.25
CA SER A 335 -20.16 32.46 -8.79
C SER A 335 -19.33 32.54 -7.51
N LYS A 336 -19.83 31.89 -6.44
CA LYS A 336 -19.14 31.66 -5.16
C LYS A 336 -17.83 30.88 -5.37
N ASN A 337 -16.76 31.55 -5.79
CA ASN A 337 -15.42 30.98 -5.74
C ASN A 337 -15.07 30.80 -4.26
N GLU A 338 -15.05 29.54 -3.85
CA GLU A 338 -14.70 29.13 -2.50
C GLU A 338 -13.21 29.43 -2.31
N LYS A 339 -12.92 30.63 -1.79
CA LYS A 339 -11.56 31.06 -1.53
C LYS A 339 -10.92 30.07 -0.55
N ILE A 340 -9.87 29.40 -1.00
CA ILE A 340 -9.19 28.40 -0.19
C ILE A 340 -8.59 29.04 1.05
N ASP A 341 -8.82 28.39 2.19
CA ASP A 341 -8.31 28.83 3.48
C ASP A 341 -6.88 28.33 3.66
N PHE A 342 -5.91 29.19 3.29
CA PHE A 342 -4.48 28.96 3.51
C PHE A 342 -4.13 28.63 4.96
N LYS A 343 -4.96 28.98 5.95
CA LYS A 343 -4.76 28.56 7.35
C LYS A 343 -4.95 27.06 7.53
N VAL A 344 -5.87 26.45 6.77
CA VAL A 344 -6.07 24.99 6.78
C VAL A 344 -4.84 24.30 6.21
N VAL A 345 -4.31 24.78 5.08
CA VAL A 345 -3.06 24.27 4.48
C VAL A 345 -1.90 24.37 5.47
N SER A 346 -1.71 25.55 6.09
CA SER A 346 -0.67 25.75 7.11
C SER A 346 -0.77 24.75 8.26
N LYS A 347 -1.99 24.49 8.74
CA LYS A 347 -2.22 23.54 9.84
C LYS A 347 -1.90 22.10 9.43
N LEU A 348 -2.20 21.70 8.20
CA LEU A 348 -1.85 20.37 7.70
C LEU A 348 -0.33 20.20 7.58
N LEU A 349 0.37 21.22 7.06
CA LEU A 349 1.84 21.23 6.99
C LEU A 349 2.49 21.19 8.38
N GLU A 350 1.90 21.87 9.37
CA GLU A 350 2.36 21.80 10.76
C GLU A 350 2.20 20.42 11.39
N GLU A 351 1.07 19.74 11.16
CA GLU A 351 0.89 18.35 11.61
C GLU A 351 1.86 17.40 10.89
N ALA A 352 2.06 17.54 9.58
CA ALA A 352 3.05 16.77 8.83
C ALA A 352 4.48 16.96 9.41
N LEU A 353 4.86 18.22 9.68
CA LEU A 353 6.16 18.56 10.26
C LEU A 353 6.33 17.98 11.67
N LYS A 354 5.28 18.00 12.49
CA LYS A 354 5.28 17.44 13.84
C LYS A 354 5.58 15.93 13.82
N TYR A 355 4.94 15.16 12.94
CA TYR A 355 5.16 13.71 12.87
C TYR A 355 6.50 13.34 12.21
N THR A 356 6.94 14.06 11.18
CA THR A 356 8.28 13.84 10.58
C THR A 356 9.41 14.22 11.54
N THR A 357 9.27 15.30 12.33
CA THR A 357 10.24 15.64 13.38
C THR A 357 10.29 14.54 14.44
N LYS A 358 9.13 14.00 14.84
CA LYS A 358 9.07 12.86 15.77
C LYS A 358 9.73 11.62 15.18
N ALA A 359 9.51 11.33 13.89
CA ALA A 359 10.15 10.24 13.16
C ALA A 359 11.67 10.43 13.10
N GLN A 360 12.14 11.66 12.88
CA GLN A 360 13.56 11.99 12.85
C GLN A 360 14.22 11.75 14.21
N ILE A 361 13.58 12.17 15.31
CA ILE A 361 14.06 11.91 16.67
C ILE A 361 14.11 10.40 16.96
N ALA A 362 13.05 9.66 16.65
CA ALA A 362 12.97 8.21 16.84
C ALA A 362 13.99 7.45 15.97
N SER A 363 14.25 7.95 14.76
CA SER A 363 15.30 7.42 13.89
C SER A 363 16.68 7.69 14.46
N GLY A 364 16.96 8.89 15.00
CA GLY A 364 18.27 9.26 15.55
C GLY A 364 18.67 8.50 16.81
N SER A 365 17.71 7.95 17.57
CA SER A 365 18.00 7.06 18.70
C SER A 365 18.35 5.62 18.26
N THR A 366 18.13 5.28 16.99
CA THR A 366 18.21 3.89 16.48
C THR A 366 19.15 3.77 15.26
N TYR A 367 19.33 4.86 14.52
CA TYR A 367 20.08 5.02 13.27
C TYR A 367 20.87 6.33 13.33
N GLU A 368 21.97 6.45 12.58
CA GLU A 368 22.65 7.74 12.40
C GLU A 368 21.67 8.76 11.80
N SER A 369 21.38 9.84 12.53
CA SER A 369 20.40 10.85 12.12
C SER A 369 20.74 11.39 10.74
N GLY A 370 19.80 11.31 9.79
CA GLY A 370 19.98 11.79 8.42
C GLY A 370 20.19 10.71 7.36
N LYS A 371 20.25 9.42 7.73
CA LYS A 371 20.36 8.31 6.75
C LYS A 371 19.05 7.81 6.15
N ASN A 372 17.90 8.13 6.76
CA ASN A 372 16.61 7.71 6.22
C ASN A 372 16.21 8.64 5.05
N VAL A 373 16.45 8.19 3.83
CA VAL A 373 16.23 8.95 2.58
C VAL A 373 14.77 9.39 2.46
N THR A 374 13.82 8.47 2.62
CA THR A 374 12.37 8.75 2.53
C THR A 374 11.94 9.86 3.49
N LEU A 375 12.43 9.82 4.73
CA LEU A 375 12.14 10.86 5.72
C LEU A 375 12.76 12.21 5.34
N GLN A 376 13.99 12.23 4.82
CA GLN A 376 14.64 13.48 4.40
C GLN A 376 13.94 14.11 3.19
N LEU A 377 13.53 13.30 2.20
CA LEU A 377 12.76 13.77 1.05
C LEU A 377 11.43 14.40 1.52
N LEU A 378 10.70 13.71 2.39
CA LEU A 378 9.42 14.21 2.91
C LEU A 378 9.59 15.49 3.75
N LEU A 379 10.60 15.56 4.61
CA LEU A 379 10.93 16.78 5.37
C LEU A 379 11.25 17.95 4.42
N GLY A 380 12.07 17.70 3.40
CA GLY A 380 12.40 18.69 2.38
C GLY A 380 11.16 19.23 1.67
N GLU A 381 10.26 18.35 1.23
CA GLU A 381 9.00 18.74 0.60
C GLU A 381 8.11 19.58 1.53
N ILE A 382 7.93 19.14 2.79
CA ILE A 382 7.16 19.89 3.81
C ILE A 382 7.74 21.30 3.98
N TYR A 383 9.07 21.42 4.04
CA TYR A 383 9.74 22.71 4.20
C TYR A 383 9.60 23.62 2.97
N VAL A 384 9.69 23.08 1.75
CA VAL A 384 9.42 23.85 0.52
C VAL A 384 7.99 24.38 0.52
N ASN A 385 7.00 23.52 0.77
CA ASN A 385 5.60 23.92 0.79
C ASN A 385 5.31 24.98 1.87
N LYS A 386 5.92 24.84 3.05
CA LYS A 386 5.79 25.83 4.12
C LYS A 386 6.46 27.15 3.78
N ALA A 387 7.63 27.12 3.14
CA ALA A 387 8.33 28.31 2.67
C ALA A 387 7.52 29.06 1.61
N ASN A 388 6.99 28.34 0.61
CA ASN A 388 6.10 28.89 -0.42
C ASN A 388 4.90 29.62 0.21
N LEU A 389 4.25 28.99 1.19
CA LEU A 389 3.10 29.59 1.88
C LEU A 389 3.45 30.87 2.66
N LEU A 390 4.63 30.90 3.30
CA LEU A 390 5.09 32.09 4.03
C LEU A 390 5.48 33.23 3.09
N ASP A 391 6.11 32.90 1.96
CA ASP A 391 6.47 33.85 0.91
C ASP A 391 5.23 34.52 0.31
N GLU A 392 4.17 33.73 0.04
CA GLU A 392 2.87 34.25 -0.39
C GLU A 392 2.18 35.18 0.61
N ASN A 393 2.50 35.02 1.90
CA ASN A 393 2.02 35.89 2.97
C ASN A 393 2.99 37.03 3.29
N GLU A 394 3.90 37.37 2.36
CA GLU A 394 4.90 38.45 2.48
C GLU A 394 5.84 38.29 3.69
N ASN A 395 6.08 37.06 4.14
CA ASN A 395 6.99 36.72 5.24
C ASN A 395 8.28 36.07 4.72
N GLU A 396 9.00 36.81 3.86
CA GLU A 396 10.21 36.34 3.16
C GLU A 396 11.32 35.85 4.12
N ASP A 397 11.52 36.51 5.26
CA ASP A 397 12.56 36.15 6.23
C ASP A 397 12.32 34.77 6.84
N GLU A 398 11.06 34.43 7.13
CA GLU A 398 10.71 33.12 7.65
C GLU A 398 10.69 32.06 6.55
N ALA A 399 10.19 32.41 5.35
CA ALA A 399 10.27 31.54 4.17
C ALA A 399 11.72 31.11 3.88
N ASN A 400 12.66 32.06 3.88
CA ASN A 400 14.08 31.81 3.69
C ASN A 400 14.70 30.86 4.73
N LYS A 401 14.18 30.83 5.97
CA LYS A 401 14.62 29.84 6.97
C LYS A 401 14.17 28.44 6.58
N PHE A 402 12.93 28.28 6.13
CA PHE A 402 12.40 26.99 5.71
C PHE A 402 13.05 26.48 4.42
N TYR A 403 13.30 27.33 3.43
CA TYR A 403 14.07 26.93 2.25
C TYR A 403 15.48 26.41 2.60
N LYS A 404 16.19 27.07 3.53
CA LYS A 404 17.50 26.57 4.00
C LYS A 404 17.40 25.20 4.67
N LEU A 405 16.33 24.94 5.43
CA LEU A 405 16.08 23.62 6.01
C LEU A 405 15.79 22.58 4.93
N ALA A 406 14.98 22.91 3.92
CA ALA A 406 14.71 22.03 2.79
C ALA A 406 16.00 21.63 2.05
N VAL A 407 16.84 22.61 1.73
CA VAL A 407 18.16 22.39 1.10
C VAL A 407 19.04 21.49 1.96
N SER A 408 19.05 21.68 3.29
CA SER A 408 19.79 20.80 4.18
C SER A 408 19.31 19.35 4.13
N CYS A 409 17.99 19.12 4.01
CA CYS A 409 17.42 17.79 3.88
C CYS A 409 17.81 17.14 2.54
N PHE A 410 17.67 17.86 1.43
CA PHE A 410 18.01 17.30 0.11
C PHE A 410 19.52 17.03 -0.05
N LYS A 411 20.40 17.87 0.52
CA LYS A 411 21.84 17.58 0.57
C LYS A 411 22.18 16.34 1.40
N ALA A 412 21.41 16.08 2.46
CA ALA A 412 21.55 14.85 3.22
C ALA A 412 21.18 13.63 2.37
N VAL A 413 20.15 13.73 1.53
CA VAL A 413 19.81 12.71 0.53
C VAL A 413 20.96 12.54 -0.46
N GLU A 414 21.47 13.60 -1.08
CA GLU A 414 22.60 13.51 -2.03
C GLU A 414 23.84 12.83 -1.44
N THR A 415 24.09 13.02 -0.15
CA THR A 415 25.23 12.41 0.56
C THR A 415 25.05 10.90 0.77
N VAL A 416 23.81 10.46 0.96
CA VAL A 416 23.47 9.05 1.25
C VAL A 416 23.20 8.28 -0.03
N ASP A 417 22.35 8.83 -0.89
CA ASP A 417 21.94 8.29 -2.17
C ASP A 417 21.47 9.42 -3.10
N ALA A 418 22.39 9.90 -3.94
CA ALA A 418 22.09 10.95 -4.93
C ALA A 418 21.11 10.51 -6.01
N ALA A 419 20.99 9.21 -6.30
CA ALA A 419 20.06 8.71 -7.31
C ALA A 419 18.61 8.76 -6.82
N ALA A 420 18.39 8.72 -5.51
CA ALA A 420 17.07 8.82 -4.90
C ALA A 420 16.50 10.25 -4.90
N LEU A 421 17.27 11.28 -5.25
CA LEU A 421 16.79 12.66 -5.30
C LEU A 421 15.99 12.91 -6.59
N PRO A 422 14.70 13.26 -6.51
CA PRO A 422 13.91 13.56 -7.71
C PRO A 422 14.42 14.78 -8.49
N ASP A 423 14.32 14.75 -9.83
CA ASP A 423 14.75 15.82 -10.76
C ASP A 423 14.28 17.23 -10.32
N ALA A 424 13.06 17.31 -9.78
CA ALA A 424 12.45 18.55 -9.32
C ALA A 424 13.23 19.18 -8.14
N PHE A 425 13.69 18.34 -7.21
CA PHE A 425 14.42 18.75 -6.03
C PHE A 425 15.90 19.02 -6.34
N ASP A 426 16.51 18.26 -7.26
CA ASP A 426 17.84 18.57 -7.80
C ASP A 426 17.84 19.93 -8.52
N SER A 427 16.82 20.19 -9.36
CA SER A 427 16.66 21.49 -10.03
C SER A 427 16.48 22.62 -9.02
N PHE A 428 15.63 22.43 -8.01
CA PHE A 428 15.44 23.38 -6.92
C PHE A 428 16.75 23.68 -6.17
N LEU A 429 17.54 22.65 -5.83
CA LEU A 429 18.83 22.81 -5.18
C LEU A 429 19.77 23.70 -5.99
N ARG A 430 19.92 23.44 -7.29
CA ARG A 430 20.81 24.19 -8.18
C ARG A 430 20.37 25.64 -8.34
N ASP A 431 19.08 25.88 -8.53
CA ASP A 431 18.53 27.23 -8.64
C ASP A 431 18.78 28.01 -7.35
N TRP A 432 18.50 27.40 -6.20
CA TRP A 432 18.70 28.03 -4.89
C TRP A 432 20.17 28.35 -4.60
N GLU A 433 21.09 27.44 -4.93
CA GLU A 433 22.53 27.67 -4.76
C GLU A 433 23.07 28.78 -5.66
N SER A 434 22.50 28.92 -6.86
CA SER A 434 22.88 30.00 -7.79
C SER A 434 22.42 31.38 -7.31
N GLU A 435 21.32 31.48 -6.55
CA GLU A 435 20.79 32.75 -6.04
C GLU A 435 21.51 33.27 -4.79
N ILE A 436 22.15 32.38 -4.01
CA ILE A 436 22.85 32.74 -2.76
C ILE A 436 24.31 33.16 -3.00
N GLN A 437 24.91 32.76 -4.12
CA GLN A 437 26.26 33.16 -4.53
C GLN A 437 26.27 34.57 -5.12
#